data_AF-A0A9P9FBK2-F1
#
_entry.id   AF-A0A9P9FBK2-F1
#
_cell.length_a   1.000
_cell.length_b   1.000
_cell.length_c   1.000
_cell.angle_alpha   90.00
_cell.angle_beta   90.00
_cell.angle_gamma   90.00
#
_symmetry.space_group_name_H-M   'P 1'
#
loop_
_entity.id
_entity.type
_entity.pdbx_description
1 polymer ?
#
loop_
_entity_poly.entity_id
_entity_poly.type
_entity_poly.pdbx_seq_one_letter_code
_entity_poly.pdbx_strand_id
1 'polypeptide(L)'
;MPDYPFGWKVQTMPYYSEKDLVFERAQGGQITKHFMNIAQVWAGSMSQAAFLDMQEKLADTKASIGSMTTWILRCRKNLHALVSSCTTYTRDAITTTGQGTRPSRVVIITNVFTIPERRMEGMAKLLLNKLKEELDKGTFGDVEFSVVYGHAYKDLFQGLGWKPQPATQLSIFLNSKLPEQFRDDVPQVTFLKYIGVKGLADQDVNTSKLRLSGHRDGKVHVQILPTELLLAWHMTRSRLIFNHIGPSGMRDQRYGVISDPPQLRAWISWVHDFDTRRLCITRIFAVRRDGMEDIVRSLLMAAVVEASVCGLRQVVIWEPSDQVVRASAVLPDLFCDGVSVSQGERMEMVPCLRWKGGEDKDVVMEESQLYGSS
;
A
#
# COMPACT_ATOMS: atom_id res chain seq x y z
N MET A 1 -57.74 0.97 -5.25
CA MET A 1 -56.31 0.68 -5.52
C MET A 1 -55.97 1.36 -6.82
N PRO A 2 -55.03 2.31 -6.90
CA PRO A 2 -54.55 2.80 -8.17
C PRO A 2 -53.33 1.97 -8.61
N ASP A 3 -53.45 1.42 -9.81
CA ASP A 3 -52.39 0.78 -10.59
C ASP A 3 -51.27 1.77 -10.93
N TYR A 4 -50.02 1.36 -10.70
CA TYR A 4 -48.84 2.04 -11.24
C TYR A 4 -48.36 1.32 -12.51
N PRO A 5 -48.30 1.99 -13.67
CA PRO A 5 -47.82 1.41 -14.92
C PRO A 5 -46.34 1.73 -15.11
N PHE A 6 -45.44 0.94 -14.51
CA PHE A 6 -44.03 0.94 -14.91
C PHE A 6 -43.47 -0.49 -14.82
N GLY A 7 -43.60 -1.22 -15.92
CA GLY A 7 -42.93 -2.50 -16.13
C GLY A 7 -41.42 -2.32 -16.26
N TRP A 8 -40.72 -2.21 -15.13
CA TRP A 8 -39.31 -2.54 -15.08
C TRP A 8 -39.20 -4.05 -15.26
N LYS A 9 -38.89 -4.50 -16.47
CA LYS A 9 -38.37 -5.87 -16.65
C LYS A 9 -37.09 -5.95 -15.83
N VAL A 10 -37.18 -6.52 -14.63
CA VAL A 10 -36.00 -7.03 -13.93
C VAL A 10 -35.42 -8.08 -14.87
N GLN A 11 -34.38 -7.70 -15.62
CA GLN A 11 -33.63 -8.65 -16.41
C GLN A 11 -32.91 -9.53 -15.41
N THR A 12 -33.53 -10.65 -15.05
CA THR A 12 -32.94 -11.65 -14.17
C THR A 12 -31.71 -12.18 -14.87
N MET A 13 -30.55 -11.66 -14.47
CA MET A 13 -29.26 -12.16 -14.95
C MET A 13 -29.19 -13.66 -14.61
N PRO A 14 -28.73 -14.52 -15.54
CA PRO A 14 -28.68 -15.95 -15.30
C PRO A 14 -27.83 -16.25 -14.07
N TYR A 15 -28.32 -17.12 -13.19
CA TYR A 15 -27.54 -17.63 -12.06
C TYR A 15 -26.35 -18.43 -12.60
N TYR A 16 -25.15 -18.16 -12.09
CA TYR A 16 -23.97 -18.96 -12.39
C TYR A 16 -23.69 -19.91 -11.24
N SER A 17 -23.72 -21.21 -11.51
CA SER A 17 -23.17 -22.18 -10.57
C SER A 17 -21.63 -22.08 -10.58
N GLU A 18 -20.96 -22.57 -9.53
CA GLU A 18 -19.49 -22.64 -9.51
C GLU A 18 -18.93 -23.41 -10.73
N LYS A 19 -19.66 -24.39 -11.25
CA LYS A 19 -19.29 -25.18 -12.44
C LYS A 19 -19.30 -24.36 -13.74
N ASP A 20 -20.07 -23.28 -13.78
CA ASP A 20 -20.15 -22.35 -14.92
C ASP A 20 -19.00 -21.33 -14.92
N LEU A 21 -18.19 -21.30 -13.86
CA LEU A 21 -17.11 -20.34 -13.69
C LEU A 21 -15.74 -21.00 -13.94
N VAL A 22 -14.82 -20.20 -14.44
CA VAL A 22 -13.43 -20.60 -14.69
C VAL A 22 -12.52 -19.63 -13.97
N PHE A 23 -11.64 -20.16 -13.14
CA PHE A 23 -10.55 -19.43 -12.50
C PHE A 23 -9.26 -19.63 -13.29
N GLU A 24 -8.64 -18.54 -13.74
CA GLU A 24 -7.41 -18.58 -14.54
C GLU A 24 -6.63 -17.27 -14.45
N ARG A 25 -5.41 -17.28 -15.00
CA ARG A 25 -4.62 -16.06 -15.22
C ARG A 25 -5.20 -15.28 -16.41
N ALA A 26 -5.37 -13.98 -16.23
CA ALA A 26 -5.84 -13.10 -17.30
C ALA A 26 -4.80 -12.98 -18.42
N GLN A 27 -5.28 -12.87 -19.66
CA GLN A 27 -4.47 -12.64 -20.86
C GLN A 27 -5.06 -11.52 -21.71
N GLY A 28 -4.19 -10.75 -22.38
CA GLY A 28 -4.57 -9.71 -23.34
C GLY A 28 -5.66 -8.77 -22.81
N GLY A 29 -6.76 -8.65 -23.56
CA GLY A 29 -7.87 -7.76 -23.24
C GLY A 29 -8.57 -8.04 -21.89
N GLN A 30 -8.38 -9.21 -21.27
CA GLN A 30 -8.91 -9.49 -19.92
C GLN A 30 -8.21 -8.63 -18.85
N ILE A 31 -6.93 -8.30 -19.04
CA ILE A 31 -6.18 -7.43 -18.13
C ILE A 31 -6.73 -6.00 -18.23
N THR A 32 -6.91 -5.49 -19.45
CA THR A 32 -7.56 -4.19 -19.69
C THR A 32 -8.96 -4.15 -19.08
N LYS A 33 -9.76 -5.22 -19.23
CA LYS A 33 -11.10 -5.29 -18.63
C LYS A 33 -11.05 -5.30 -17.10
N HIS A 34 -10.07 -5.98 -16.50
CA HIS A 34 -9.82 -5.89 -15.06
C HIS A 34 -9.55 -4.44 -14.66
N PHE A 35 -8.60 -3.76 -15.31
CA PHE A 35 -8.30 -2.34 -15.07
C PHE A 35 -9.50 -1.41 -15.24
N MET A 36 -10.34 -1.64 -16.25
CA MET A 36 -11.59 -0.90 -16.45
C MET A 36 -12.58 -1.11 -15.30
N ASN A 37 -12.70 -2.33 -14.81
CA ASN A 37 -13.60 -2.67 -13.70
C ASN A 37 -13.12 -2.00 -12.40
N ILE A 38 -11.82 -2.06 -12.14
CA ILE A 38 -11.26 -1.53 -10.90
C ILE A 38 -11.19 0.00 -10.88
N ALA A 39 -11.15 0.65 -12.05
CA ALA A 39 -11.27 2.10 -12.18
C ALA A 39 -12.59 2.63 -11.58
N GLN A 40 -13.66 1.84 -11.54
CA GLN A 40 -14.95 2.25 -10.97
C GLN A 40 -14.88 2.55 -9.47
N VAL A 41 -13.84 2.07 -8.78
CA VAL A 41 -13.67 2.21 -7.33
C VAL A 41 -12.41 3.01 -7.01
N TRP A 42 -11.33 2.81 -7.77
CA TRP A 42 -10.01 3.34 -7.42
C TRP A 42 -9.49 4.43 -8.36
N ALA A 43 -10.25 4.85 -9.39
CA ALA A 43 -9.83 5.98 -10.22
C ALA A 43 -9.87 7.33 -9.51
N GLY A 44 -10.61 7.44 -8.40
CA GLY A 44 -10.76 8.71 -7.68
C GLY A 44 -11.26 9.81 -8.62
N SER A 45 -10.53 10.93 -8.69
CA SER A 45 -10.83 12.06 -9.57
C SER A 45 -10.30 11.89 -11.00
N MET A 46 -9.54 10.83 -11.29
CA MET A 46 -9.00 10.58 -12.63
C MET A 46 -10.09 10.09 -13.59
N SER A 47 -9.95 10.44 -14.87
CA SER A 47 -10.74 9.79 -15.91
C SER A 47 -10.37 8.30 -16.02
N GLN A 48 -11.32 7.47 -16.46
CA GLN A 48 -11.05 6.04 -16.65
C GLN A 48 -9.87 5.80 -17.62
N ALA A 49 -9.76 6.60 -18.68
CA ALA A 49 -8.66 6.51 -19.64
C ALA A 49 -7.31 6.84 -18.99
N ALA A 50 -7.23 7.88 -18.16
CA ALA A 50 -6.01 8.22 -17.42
C ALA A 50 -5.65 7.13 -16.40
N PHE A 51 -6.64 6.55 -15.72
CA PHE A 51 -6.40 5.44 -14.80
C PHE A 51 -5.86 4.20 -15.52
N LEU A 52 -6.42 3.86 -16.69
CA LEU A 52 -5.95 2.75 -17.51
C LEU A 52 -4.49 2.95 -17.96
N ASP A 53 -4.17 4.12 -18.52
CA ASP A 53 -2.81 4.49 -18.94
C ASP A 53 -1.81 4.39 -17.77
N MET A 54 -2.21 4.84 -16.57
CA MET A 54 -1.41 4.68 -15.37
C MET A 54 -1.18 3.20 -15.01
N GLN A 55 -2.22 2.37 -15.01
CA GLN A 55 -2.09 0.94 -14.67
C GLN A 55 -1.21 0.19 -15.67
N GLU A 56 -1.32 0.50 -16.97
CA GLU A 56 -0.48 -0.07 -18.02
C GLU A 56 0.99 0.32 -17.82
N LYS A 57 1.28 1.60 -17.53
CA LYS A 57 2.63 2.07 -17.22
C LYS A 57 3.20 1.43 -15.95
N LEU A 58 2.39 1.23 -14.92
CA LEU A 58 2.81 0.56 -13.69
C LEU A 58 3.09 -0.93 -13.90
N ALA A 59 2.29 -1.61 -14.72
CA ALA A 59 2.49 -3.00 -15.12
C ALA A 59 3.82 -3.21 -15.86
N ASP A 60 4.30 -2.21 -16.61
CA ASP A 60 5.55 -2.24 -17.38
C ASP A 60 6.80 -1.81 -16.58
N THR A 61 6.65 -1.51 -15.29
CA THR A 61 7.82 -1.21 -14.44
C THR A 61 8.65 -2.47 -14.14
N LYS A 62 9.95 -2.29 -13.90
CA LYS A 62 10.85 -3.37 -13.44
C LYS A 62 10.37 -4.08 -12.17
N ALA A 63 9.63 -3.39 -11.30
CA ALA A 63 9.07 -4.00 -10.10
C ALA A 63 7.84 -4.87 -10.38
N SER A 64 7.20 -4.75 -11.54
CA SER A 64 5.96 -5.47 -11.91
C SER A 64 6.21 -6.56 -12.94
N ILE A 65 7.12 -6.34 -13.89
CA ILE A 65 7.47 -7.35 -14.90
C ILE A 65 7.92 -8.65 -14.21
N GLY A 66 7.27 -9.76 -14.56
CA GLY A 66 7.55 -11.08 -14.00
C GLY A 66 7.07 -11.31 -12.56
N SER A 67 6.64 -10.27 -11.84
CA SER A 67 6.15 -10.39 -10.46
C SER A 67 4.65 -10.16 -10.32
N MET A 68 4.05 -9.42 -11.25
CA MET A 68 2.62 -9.12 -11.30
C MET A 68 1.86 -10.22 -12.05
N THR A 69 0.70 -10.62 -11.53
CA THR A 69 -0.23 -11.51 -12.22
C THR A 69 -1.66 -11.08 -11.92
N THR A 70 -2.50 -10.99 -12.95
CA THR A 70 -3.93 -10.75 -12.79
C THR A 70 -4.68 -12.07 -12.84
N TRP A 71 -5.52 -12.32 -11.84
CA TRP A 71 -6.34 -13.53 -11.72
C TRP A 71 -7.80 -13.16 -11.92
N ILE A 72 -8.53 -14.01 -12.63
CA ILE A 72 -9.92 -13.76 -12.99
C ILE A 72 -10.79 -14.96 -12.71
N LEU A 73 -12.04 -14.66 -12.37
CA LEU A 73 -13.16 -15.57 -12.37
C LEU A 73 -14.10 -15.11 -13.47
N ARG A 74 -14.26 -15.93 -14.52
CA ARG A 74 -15.10 -15.61 -15.68
C ARG A 74 -16.15 -16.68 -15.94
N CYS A 75 -17.20 -16.31 -16.66
CA CYS A 75 -18.17 -17.29 -17.15
C CYS A 75 -17.54 -18.17 -18.25
N ARG A 76 -17.79 -19.48 -18.19
CA ARG A 76 -17.39 -20.44 -19.22
C ARG A 76 -18.10 -20.21 -20.55
N LYS A 77 -19.39 -19.86 -20.49
CA LYS A 77 -20.26 -19.65 -21.65
C LYS A 77 -20.08 -18.28 -22.30
N ASN A 78 -19.50 -17.32 -21.58
CA ASN A 78 -19.19 -15.99 -22.08
C ASN A 78 -17.77 -15.59 -21.68
N LEU A 79 -16.82 -15.76 -22.60
CA LEU A 79 -15.39 -15.53 -22.38
C LEU A 79 -15.05 -14.07 -22.01
N HIS A 80 -15.94 -13.13 -22.35
CA HIS A 80 -15.79 -11.70 -22.03
C HIS A 80 -16.44 -11.29 -20.71
N ALA A 81 -17.25 -12.17 -20.10
CA ALA A 81 -17.90 -11.91 -18.82
C ALA A 81 -16.95 -12.20 -17.65
N LEU A 82 -16.12 -11.21 -17.32
CA LEU A 82 -15.32 -11.18 -16.11
C LEU A 82 -16.22 -10.84 -14.91
N VAL A 83 -16.32 -11.78 -13.96
CA VAL A 83 -17.22 -11.69 -12.79
C VAL A 83 -16.47 -11.13 -11.58
N SER A 84 -15.29 -11.67 -11.31
CA SER A 84 -14.44 -11.24 -10.21
C SER A 84 -12.99 -11.31 -10.63
N SER A 85 -12.13 -10.51 -10.02
CA SER A 85 -10.70 -10.46 -10.34
C SER A 85 -9.87 -9.88 -9.21
N CYS A 86 -8.58 -10.16 -9.23
CA CYS A 86 -7.59 -9.51 -8.37
C CYS A 86 -6.21 -9.46 -9.05
N THR A 87 -5.31 -8.63 -8.53
CA THR A 87 -3.90 -8.61 -8.92
C THR A 87 -3.06 -9.17 -7.79
N THR A 88 -2.02 -9.93 -8.12
CA THR A 88 -1.00 -10.38 -7.18
C THR A 88 0.37 -9.86 -7.58
N TYR A 89 1.17 -9.47 -6.61
CA TYR A 89 2.58 -9.10 -6.78
C TYR A 89 3.47 -9.97 -5.91
N THR A 90 4.52 -10.55 -6.49
CA THR A 90 5.58 -11.19 -5.70
C THR A 90 6.59 -10.13 -5.25
N ARG A 91 6.95 -10.12 -3.96
CA ARG A 91 7.91 -9.17 -3.38
C ARG A 91 8.93 -9.89 -2.50
N ASP A 92 10.10 -9.29 -2.38
CA ASP A 92 11.14 -9.76 -1.47
C ASP A 92 10.74 -9.48 -0.03
N ALA A 93 10.96 -10.47 0.81
CA ALA A 93 10.68 -10.41 2.24
C ALA A 93 11.82 -11.06 3.02
N ILE A 94 11.83 -10.82 4.32
CA ILE A 94 12.70 -11.52 5.26
C ILE A 94 11.86 -12.10 6.38
N THR A 95 12.27 -13.27 6.85
CA THR A 95 11.62 -13.98 7.95
C THR A 95 12.65 -14.36 9.00
N THR A 96 12.28 -14.30 10.27
CA THR A 96 13.06 -14.81 11.40
C THR A 96 12.17 -15.64 12.31
N THR A 97 12.75 -16.64 12.95
CA THR A 97 12.13 -17.42 14.04
C THR A 97 12.97 -17.34 15.31
N GLY A 98 13.83 -16.31 15.41
CA GLY A 98 14.78 -16.14 16.52
C GLY A 98 16.13 -16.83 16.35
N GLN A 99 16.32 -17.61 15.28
CA GLN A 99 17.61 -18.27 14.96
C GLN A 99 18.38 -17.57 13.84
N GLY A 100 18.08 -16.28 13.63
CA GLY A 100 18.60 -15.49 12.52
C GLY A 100 17.57 -15.26 11.42
N THR A 101 17.90 -14.39 10.47
CA THR A 101 17.04 -14.05 9.34
C THR A 101 17.32 -14.91 8.13
N ARG A 102 16.27 -15.33 7.43
CA ARG A 102 16.35 -15.91 6.10
C ARG A 102 15.64 -15.02 5.06
N PRO A 103 16.18 -14.90 3.84
CA PRO A 103 15.44 -14.36 2.71
C PRO A 103 14.18 -15.20 2.46
N SER A 104 13.09 -14.55 2.09
CA SER A 104 11.82 -15.18 1.73
C SER A 104 11.10 -14.33 0.68
N ARG A 105 9.98 -14.80 0.15
CA ARG A 105 9.11 -13.98 -0.70
C ARG A 105 7.67 -14.00 -0.20
N VAL A 106 6.97 -12.93 -0.52
CA VAL A 106 5.56 -12.73 -0.20
C VAL A 106 4.76 -12.49 -1.46
N VAL A 107 3.51 -12.96 -1.48
CA VAL A 107 2.51 -12.51 -2.47
C VAL A 107 1.61 -11.44 -1.86
N ILE A 108 1.64 -10.26 -2.45
CA ILE A 108 0.72 -9.15 -2.12
C ILE A 108 -0.50 -9.26 -3.02
N ILE A 109 -1.68 -9.43 -2.43
CA ILE A 109 -2.97 -9.51 -3.11
C ILE A 109 -3.63 -8.14 -3.03
N THR A 110 -4.04 -7.63 -4.18
CA THR A 110 -4.66 -6.32 -4.32
C THR A 110 -5.74 -6.33 -5.39
N ASN A 111 -6.40 -5.19 -5.57
CA ASN A 111 -7.39 -4.96 -6.61
C ASN A 111 -8.50 -6.02 -6.63
N VAL A 112 -8.86 -6.56 -5.47
CA VAL A 112 -9.93 -7.55 -5.34
C VAL A 112 -11.25 -6.86 -5.67
N PHE A 113 -11.84 -7.28 -6.79
CA PHE A 113 -13.05 -6.65 -7.32
C PHE A 113 -14.02 -7.71 -7.82
N THR A 114 -15.29 -7.50 -7.52
CA THR A 114 -16.43 -8.23 -8.07
C THR A 114 -17.39 -7.22 -8.69
N ILE A 115 -17.86 -7.50 -9.92
CA ILE A 115 -18.82 -6.63 -10.62
C ILE A 115 -20.08 -6.42 -9.74
N PRO A 116 -20.65 -5.20 -9.71
CA PRO A 116 -21.76 -4.87 -8.81
C PRO A 116 -22.92 -5.87 -8.86
N GLU A 117 -23.26 -6.35 -10.05
CA GLU A 117 -24.38 -7.25 -10.31
C GLU A 117 -24.19 -8.67 -9.77
N ARG A 118 -22.99 -8.97 -9.25
CA ARG A 118 -22.60 -10.30 -8.71
C ARG A 118 -22.05 -10.22 -7.29
N ARG A 119 -22.17 -9.07 -6.64
CA ARG A 119 -21.81 -8.92 -5.22
C ARG A 119 -22.79 -9.69 -4.35
N MET A 120 -22.34 -10.08 -3.15
CA MET A 120 -23.11 -10.90 -2.20
C MET A 120 -23.48 -12.32 -2.68
N GLU A 121 -23.12 -12.70 -3.91
CA GLU A 121 -23.27 -14.08 -4.43
C GLU A 121 -22.06 -14.99 -4.10
N GLY A 122 -21.14 -14.54 -3.23
CA GLY A 122 -19.95 -15.31 -2.85
C GLY A 122 -18.80 -15.30 -3.86
N MET A 123 -18.88 -14.51 -4.93
CA MET A 123 -17.87 -14.52 -6.01
C MET A 123 -16.47 -14.11 -5.57
N ALA A 124 -16.34 -13.10 -4.69
CA ALA A 124 -15.05 -12.73 -4.12
C ALA A 124 -14.46 -13.86 -3.26
N LYS A 125 -15.30 -14.54 -2.47
CA LYS A 125 -14.89 -15.69 -1.64
C LYS A 125 -14.41 -16.85 -2.52
N LEU A 126 -15.12 -17.13 -3.62
CA LEU A 126 -14.73 -18.16 -4.58
C LEU A 126 -13.39 -17.83 -5.25
N LEU A 127 -13.23 -16.60 -5.77
CA LEU A 127 -11.97 -16.12 -6.36
C LEU A 127 -10.79 -16.31 -5.38
N LEU A 128 -10.95 -15.84 -4.13
CA LEU A 128 -9.88 -15.90 -3.14
C LEU A 128 -9.60 -17.33 -2.67
N ASN A 129 -10.60 -18.22 -2.59
CA ASN A 129 -10.37 -19.64 -2.34
C ASN A 129 -9.55 -20.31 -3.45
N LYS A 130 -9.86 -20.04 -4.72
CA LYS A 130 -9.08 -20.57 -5.84
C LYS A 130 -7.66 -20.01 -5.86
N LEU A 131 -7.49 -18.72 -5.58
CA LEU A 131 -6.16 -18.13 -5.45
C LEU A 131 -5.37 -18.75 -4.29
N LYS A 132 -6.01 -18.99 -3.15
CA LYS A 132 -5.44 -19.68 -1.99
C LYS A 132 -4.91 -21.07 -2.36
N GLU A 133 -5.68 -21.85 -3.12
CA GLU A 133 -5.24 -23.14 -3.64
C GLU A 133 -3.97 -23.01 -4.50
N GLU A 134 -3.87 -21.99 -5.36
CA GLU A 134 -2.66 -21.74 -6.16
C GLU A 134 -1.44 -21.31 -5.34
N LEU A 135 -1.66 -20.51 -4.29
CA LEU A 135 -0.59 -20.14 -3.35
C LEU A 135 0.00 -21.40 -2.68
N ASP A 136 -0.87 -22.33 -2.29
CA ASP A 136 -0.47 -23.55 -1.59
C ASP A 136 0.20 -24.58 -2.53
N LYS A 137 -0.20 -24.66 -3.80
CA LYS A 137 0.41 -25.53 -4.82
C LYS A 137 1.84 -25.12 -5.22
N GLY A 138 2.30 -23.94 -4.82
CA GLY A 138 3.63 -23.44 -5.18
C GLY A 138 3.71 -22.78 -6.55
N THR A 139 2.57 -22.36 -7.11
CA THR A 139 2.49 -21.64 -8.40
C THR A 139 3.32 -20.34 -8.43
N PHE A 140 3.64 -19.79 -7.26
CA PHE A 140 4.46 -18.60 -7.07
C PHE A 140 5.92 -18.91 -6.68
N GLY A 141 6.34 -20.17 -6.73
CA GLY A 141 7.67 -20.65 -6.30
C GLY A 141 7.85 -20.62 -4.78
N ASP A 142 9.07 -20.26 -4.32
CA ASP A 142 9.44 -20.08 -2.91
C ASP A 142 8.82 -18.81 -2.29
N VAL A 143 7.49 -18.79 -2.21
CA VAL A 143 6.72 -17.84 -1.40
C VAL A 143 6.36 -18.53 -0.09
N GLU A 144 6.63 -17.87 1.03
CA GLU A 144 6.34 -18.42 2.37
C GLU A 144 4.96 -17.98 2.88
N PHE A 145 4.52 -16.78 2.51
CA PHE A 145 3.27 -16.20 2.97
C PHE A 145 2.65 -15.24 1.95
N SER A 146 1.40 -14.85 2.20
CA SER A 146 0.68 -13.87 1.40
C SER A 146 0.01 -12.83 2.28
N VAL A 147 -0.15 -11.63 1.75
CA VAL A 147 -0.80 -10.51 2.44
C VAL A 147 -1.87 -9.93 1.53
N VAL A 148 -3.07 -9.75 2.05
CA VAL A 148 -4.13 -8.96 1.42
C VAL A 148 -4.42 -7.74 2.28
N TYR A 149 -4.57 -6.57 1.66
CA TYR A 149 -4.87 -5.34 2.38
C TYR A 149 -6.36 -5.02 2.28
N GLY A 150 -7.02 -4.79 3.42
CA GLY A 150 -8.37 -4.28 3.44
C GLY A 150 -9.07 -4.43 4.79
N HIS A 151 -9.68 -3.35 5.25
CA HIS A 151 -10.40 -3.34 6.52
C HIS A 151 -11.87 -3.73 6.38
N ALA A 152 -12.58 -3.17 5.39
CA ALA A 152 -14.01 -3.40 5.18
C ALA A 152 -14.38 -4.87 4.92
N TYR A 153 -13.39 -5.70 4.59
CA TYR A 153 -13.55 -7.12 4.28
C TYR A 153 -12.70 -8.02 5.19
N LYS A 154 -12.24 -7.52 6.35
CA LYS A 154 -11.38 -8.26 7.27
C LYS A 154 -11.98 -9.62 7.66
N ASP A 155 -13.30 -9.70 7.85
CA ASP A 155 -13.98 -10.95 8.23
C ASP A 155 -13.98 -11.97 7.09
N LEU A 156 -14.11 -11.51 5.83
CA LEU A 156 -13.98 -12.35 4.65
C LEU A 156 -12.56 -12.93 4.57
N PHE A 157 -11.53 -12.09 4.76
CA PHE A 157 -10.14 -12.51 4.71
C PHE A 157 -9.79 -13.48 5.85
N GLN A 158 -10.22 -13.17 7.07
CA GLN A 158 -10.03 -14.01 8.25
C GLN A 158 -10.70 -15.38 8.08
N GLY A 159 -11.94 -15.42 7.57
CA GLY A 159 -12.65 -16.66 7.28
C GLY A 159 -11.98 -17.53 6.19
N LEU A 160 -11.02 -16.97 5.45
CA LEU A 160 -10.22 -17.68 4.45
C LEU A 160 -8.77 -17.98 4.93
N GLY A 161 -8.43 -17.58 6.15
CA GLY A 161 -7.14 -17.82 6.79
C GLY A 161 -6.14 -16.65 6.71
N TRP A 162 -6.50 -15.52 6.10
CA TRP A 162 -5.71 -14.29 6.17
C TRP A 162 -6.06 -13.55 7.46
N LYS A 163 -5.22 -13.69 8.48
CA LYS A 163 -5.45 -13.11 9.80
C LYS A 163 -5.05 -11.63 9.82
N PRO A 164 -5.91 -10.73 10.31
CA PRO A 164 -5.57 -9.32 10.42
C PRO A 164 -4.37 -9.12 11.36
N GLN A 165 -3.44 -8.28 10.95
CA GLN A 165 -2.31 -7.85 11.75
C GLN A 165 -2.67 -6.55 12.50
N PRO A 166 -2.01 -6.26 13.64
CA PRO A 166 -2.12 -4.95 14.28
C PRO A 166 -1.83 -3.85 13.27
N ALA A 167 -2.69 -2.82 13.26
CA ALA A 167 -2.57 -1.71 12.34
C ALA A 167 -2.80 -0.40 13.07
N THR A 168 -1.76 0.43 13.15
CA THR A 168 -1.77 1.74 13.80
C THR A 168 -1.41 2.84 12.81
N GLN A 169 -1.87 4.05 13.10
CA GLN A 169 -1.61 5.23 12.28
C GLN A 169 -1.30 6.43 13.16
N LEU A 170 -0.30 7.20 12.75
CA LEU A 170 -0.09 8.57 13.20
C LEU A 170 -0.53 9.52 12.08
N SER A 171 -1.28 10.55 12.47
CA SER A 171 -1.79 11.58 11.58
C SER A 171 -1.38 12.95 12.09
N ILE A 172 -0.74 13.72 11.22
CA ILE A 172 -0.41 15.14 11.47
C ILE A 172 -1.33 15.96 10.58
N PHE A 173 -2.29 16.67 11.15
CA PHE A 173 -3.25 17.50 10.43
C PHE A 173 -2.74 18.93 10.30
N LEU A 174 -2.91 19.52 9.12
CA LEU A 174 -2.59 20.92 8.86
C LEU A 174 -3.87 21.74 9.08
N ASN A 175 -3.94 22.39 10.24
CA ASN A 175 -5.14 23.12 10.69
C ASN A 175 -5.21 24.53 10.08
N SER A 176 -4.07 25.13 9.79
CA SER A 176 -3.95 26.46 9.19
C SER A 176 -2.78 26.52 8.22
N LYS A 177 -2.62 27.67 7.55
CA LYS A 177 -1.40 27.95 6.78
C LYS A 177 -0.20 27.97 7.72
N LEU A 178 0.89 27.32 7.31
CA LEU A 178 2.14 27.36 8.06
C LEU A 178 2.76 28.78 8.01
N PRO A 179 3.49 29.18 9.07
CA PRO A 179 4.29 30.41 9.07
C PRO A 179 5.27 30.46 7.88
N GLU A 180 5.53 31.66 7.36
CA GLU A 180 6.33 31.82 6.13
C GLU A 180 7.75 31.26 6.26
N GLN A 181 8.34 31.33 7.46
CA GLN A 181 9.67 30.82 7.77
C GLN A 181 9.86 29.32 7.50
N PHE A 182 8.77 28.55 7.41
CA PHE A 182 8.81 27.11 7.18
C PHE A 182 8.44 26.71 5.75
N ARG A 183 8.27 27.66 4.81
CA ARG A 183 7.78 27.32 3.45
C ARG A 183 8.81 26.62 2.58
N ASP A 184 10.09 26.99 2.69
CA ASP A 184 11.09 26.57 1.71
C ASP A 184 12.28 25.81 2.32
N ASP A 185 12.50 25.94 3.62
CA ASP A 185 13.68 25.38 4.27
C ASP A 185 13.32 24.72 5.61
N VAL A 186 13.96 23.60 5.87
CA VAL A 186 13.94 22.91 7.16
C VAL A 186 15.38 22.65 7.54
N PRO A 187 15.84 23.10 8.72
CA PRO A 187 17.23 22.94 9.10
C PRO A 187 17.69 21.48 9.09
N GLN A 188 18.95 21.27 8.67
CA GLN A 188 19.65 19.98 8.79
C GLN A 188 19.06 18.83 7.97
N VAL A 189 18.28 19.15 6.92
CA VAL A 189 17.74 18.14 6.03
C VAL A 189 17.80 18.60 4.57
N THR A 190 17.98 17.64 3.66
CA THR A 190 17.98 17.87 2.21
C THR A 190 16.80 17.16 1.57
N PHE A 191 15.95 17.90 0.85
CA PHE A 191 14.84 17.32 0.11
C PHE A 191 15.30 16.49 -1.07
N LEU A 192 14.64 15.35 -1.27
CA LEU A 192 14.97 14.37 -2.29
C LEU A 192 13.99 14.48 -3.47
N LYS A 193 14.56 14.57 -4.68
CA LYS A 193 13.83 14.32 -5.92
C LYS A 193 13.76 12.81 -6.18
N TYR A 194 12.99 12.41 -7.20
CA TYR A 194 12.78 11.01 -7.60
C TYR A 194 14.05 10.15 -7.64
N ILE A 195 15.16 10.67 -8.19
CA ILE A 195 16.42 9.93 -8.32
C ILE A 195 17.12 9.76 -6.97
N GLY A 196 17.01 10.74 -6.07
CA GLY A 196 17.72 10.76 -4.80
C GLY A 196 17.29 9.66 -3.83
N VAL A 197 16.05 9.15 -3.94
CA VAL A 197 15.56 8.11 -3.03
C VAL A 197 16.04 6.70 -3.44
N LYS A 198 16.30 6.47 -4.74
CA LYS A 198 16.67 5.14 -5.25
C LYS A 198 17.93 4.55 -4.58
N GLY A 199 18.91 5.40 -4.27
CA GLY A 199 20.17 4.98 -3.64
C GLY A 199 20.09 4.68 -2.15
N LEU A 200 18.92 4.77 -1.51
CA LEU A 200 18.78 4.62 -0.06
C LEU A 200 18.36 3.21 0.40
N ALA A 201 17.88 2.39 -0.53
CA ALA A 201 17.27 1.09 -0.23
C ALA A 201 18.24 0.07 0.36
N ASP A 202 19.48 -0.03 -0.13
CA ASP A 202 20.41 -1.08 0.28
C ASP A 202 20.79 -1.00 1.76
N GLN A 203 21.04 0.23 2.25
CA GLN A 203 21.32 0.47 3.66
C GLN A 203 20.12 0.10 4.53
N ASP A 204 18.92 0.42 4.07
CA ASP A 204 17.67 0.10 4.75
C ASP A 204 17.43 -1.41 4.82
N VAL A 205 17.56 -2.12 3.69
CA VAL A 205 17.44 -3.58 3.62
C VAL A 205 18.43 -4.27 4.56
N ASN A 206 19.69 -3.83 4.58
CA ASN A 206 20.71 -4.42 5.47
C ASN A 206 20.40 -4.15 6.95
N THR A 207 19.97 -2.93 7.28
CA THR A 207 19.57 -2.58 8.65
C THR A 207 18.31 -3.34 9.08
N SER A 208 17.35 -3.53 8.17
CA SER A 208 16.12 -4.30 8.40
C SER A 208 16.45 -5.77 8.71
N LYS A 209 17.36 -6.39 7.95
CA LYS A 209 17.89 -7.73 8.25
C LYS A 209 18.54 -7.79 9.63
N LEU A 210 19.39 -6.82 9.97
CA LEU A 210 20.06 -6.79 11.27
C LEU A 210 19.04 -6.68 12.41
N ARG A 211 18.06 -5.77 12.30
CA ARG A 211 16.99 -5.58 13.29
C ARG A 211 16.15 -6.83 13.47
N LEU A 212 15.68 -7.39 12.37
CA LEU A 212 14.86 -8.59 12.38
C LEU A 212 15.64 -9.77 12.99
N SER A 213 16.96 -9.84 12.76
CA SER A 213 17.81 -10.87 13.37
C SER A 213 18.00 -10.72 14.88
N GLY A 214 17.57 -9.62 15.50
CA GLY A 214 17.60 -9.39 16.95
C GLY A 214 16.39 -9.92 17.71
N HIS A 215 15.27 -10.25 17.05
CA HIS A 215 14.06 -10.73 17.72
C HIS A 215 14.24 -12.14 18.32
N ARG A 216 13.86 -12.35 19.58
CA ARG A 216 14.06 -13.60 20.35
C ARG A 216 12.86 -13.97 21.22
N ASP A 217 11.66 -13.55 20.85
CA ASP A 217 10.43 -13.71 21.64
C ASP A 217 9.65 -15.00 21.31
N GLY A 218 10.22 -15.89 20.49
CA GLY A 218 9.59 -17.15 20.07
C GLY A 218 8.55 -17.00 18.94
N LYS A 219 8.31 -15.79 18.45
CA LYS A 219 7.38 -15.53 17.35
C LYS A 219 8.09 -15.59 16.00
N VAL A 220 7.29 -15.69 14.93
CA VAL A 220 7.77 -15.53 13.56
C VAL A 220 7.64 -14.08 13.17
N HIS A 221 8.75 -13.37 12.98
CA HIS A 221 8.67 -12.00 12.46
C HIS A 221 8.94 -12.01 10.96
N VAL A 222 8.13 -11.24 10.22
CA VAL A 222 8.26 -11.06 8.78
C VAL A 222 8.30 -9.59 8.43
N GLN A 223 9.03 -9.24 7.38
CA GLN A 223 9.05 -7.88 6.85
C GLN A 223 9.12 -7.93 5.33
N ILE A 224 8.30 -7.11 4.67
CA ILE A 224 8.43 -6.82 3.24
C ILE A 224 9.63 -5.89 3.07
N LEU A 225 10.58 -6.23 2.20
CA LEU A 225 11.78 -5.42 2.04
C LEU A 225 11.50 -4.16 1.20
N PRO A 226 11.93 -2.97 1.65
CA PRO A 226 11.82 -1.73 0.90
C PRO A 226 12.89 -1.66 -0.19
N THR A 227 12.85 -2.58 -1.15
CA THR A 227 13.84 -2.64 -2.25
C THR A 227 13.74 -1.40 -3.13
N GLU A 228 14.83 -1.06 -3.82
CA GLU A 228 14.85 0.09 -4.75
C GLU A 228 13.72 -0.01 -5.77
N LEU A 229 13.47 -1.20 -6.31
CA LEU A 229 12.39 -1.45 -7.27
C LEU A 229 11.02 -1.12 -6.68
N LEU A 230 10.75 -1.53 -5.44
CA LEU A 230 9.47 -1.30 -4.77
C LEU A 230 9.27 0.19 -4.46
N LEU A 231 10.29 0.87 -3.92
CA LEU A 231 10.23 2.31 -3.65
C LEU A 231 10.04 3.11 -4.96
N ALA A 232 10.78 2.74 -6.01
CA ALA A 232 10.66 3.37 -7.33
C ALA A 232 9.26 3.16 -7.95
N TRP A 233 8.63 2.00 -7.71
CA TRP A 233 7.27 1.74 -8.15
C TRP A 233 6.27 2.72 -7.52
N HIS A 234 6.33 2.89 -6.19
CA HIS A 234 5.44 3.81 -5.45
C HIS A 234 5.60 5.27 -5.89
N MET A 235 6.84 5.71 -6.10
CA MET A 235 7.09 7.06 -6.62
C MET A 235 6.63 7.24 -8.06
N THR A 236 6.79 6.21 -8.89
CA THR A 236 6.31 6.22 -10.28
C THR A 236 4.78 6.35 -10.29
N ARG A 237 4.08 5.59 -9.44
CA ARG A 237 2.63 5.72 -9.24
C ARG A 237 2.25 7.14 -8.82
N SER A 238 2.90 7.68 -7.79
CA SER A 238 2.65 9.05 -7.31
C SER A 238 2.86 10.11 -8.41
N ARG A 239 3.93 9.98 -9.22
CA ARG A 239 4.22 10.88 -10.33
C ARG A 239 3.17 10.82 -11.44
N LEU A 240 2.70 9.61 -11.77
CA LEU A 240 1.65 9.42 -12.76
C LEU A 240 0.34 10.05 -12.31
N ILE A 241 -0.08 9.80 -11.05
CA ILE A 241 -1.27 10.42 -10.46
C ILE A 241 -1.15 11.95 -10.52
N PHE A 242 0.00 12.49 -10.08
CA PHE A 242 0.24 13.93 -10.13
C PHE A 242 0.04 14.51 -11.54
N ASN A 243 0.55 13.84 -12.57
CA ASN A 243 0.43 14.35 -13.94
C ASN A 243 -1.02 14.48 -14.43
N HIS A 244 -1.96 13.79 -13.78
CA HIS A 244 -3.38 13.84 -14.14
C HIS A 244 -4.22 14.72 -13.22
N ILE A 245 -3.97 14.70 -11.91
CA ILE A 245 -4.82 15.38 -10.92
C ILE A 245 -4.03 16.30 -9.95
N GLY A 246 -2.73 16.44 -10.15
CA GLY A 246 -1.89 17.32 -9.35
C GLY A 246 -2.15 18.80 -9.62
N PRO A 247 -1.75 19.71 -8.71
CA PRO A 247 -1.86 21.15 -8.91
C PRO A 247 -1.15 21.62 -10.18
N SER A 248 -1.87 22.39 -11.01
CA SER A 248 -1.30 23.00 -12.21
C SER A 248 -0.11 23.91 -11.88
N GLY A 249 0.99 23.76 -12.62
CA GLY A 249 2.18 24.61 -12.48
C GLY A 249 3.24 24.11 -11.49
N MET A 250 2.95 23.11 -10.67
CA MET A 250 3.94 22.50 -9.77
C MET A 250 4.79 21.48 -10.55
N ARG A 251 6.08 21.78 -10.77
CA ARG A 251 6.97 20.95 -11.61
C ARG A 251 8.07 20.21 -10.84
N ASP A 252 8.43 20.68 -9.65
CA ASP A 252 9.52 20.13 -8.84
C ASP A 252 8.98 19.45 -7.57
N GLN A 253 8.37 18.27 -7.74
CA GLN A 253 7.94 17.46 -6.61
C GLN A 253 9.12 16.87 -5.84
N ARG A 254 8.98 16.88 -4.51
CA ARG A 254 9.89 16.24 -3.57
C ARG A 254 9.23 14.93 -3.14
N TYR A 255 9.99 13.85 -3.06
CA TYR A 255 9.48 12.50 -2.72
C TYR A 255 10.07 11.95 -1.42
N GLY A 256 10.82 12.77 -0.72
CA GLY A 256 11.49 12.40 0.51
C GLY A 256 12.39 13.50 1.01
N VAL A 257 13.07 13.21 2.11
CA VAL A 257 14.07 14.09 2.71
C VAL A 257 15.08 13.22 3.48
N ILE A 258 16.34 13.64 3.49
CA ILE A 258 17.43 12.96 4.19
C ILE A 258 18.09 13.93 5.18
N SER A 259 18.57 13.42 6.31
CA SER A 259 19.27 14.19 7.33
C SER A 259 20.70 14.56 6.93
N ASP A 260 21.15 15.74 7.35
CA ASP A 260 22.54 16.22 7.24
C ASP A 260 23.13 16.55 8.63
N PRO A 261 24.42 16.25 8.91
CA PRO A 261 25.39 15.54 8.08
C PRO A 261 25.24 14.00 8.12
N PRO A 262 25.90 13.25 7.22
CA PRO A 262 25.65 11.83 6.96
C PRO A 262 25.87 10.85 8.13
N GLN A 263 26.49 11.29 9.24
CA GLN A 263 26.93 10.44 10.34
C GLN A 263 25.77 9.86 11.16
N LEU A 264 24.66 10.60 11.25
CA LEU A 264 23.42 10.18 11.90
C LEU A 264 22.30 10.01 10.86
N ARG A 265 22.58 9.23 9.81
CA ARG A 265 21.70 9.12 8.65
C ARG A 265 20.31 8.62 9.03
N ALA A 266 19.32 9.44 8.71
CA ALA A 266 17.91 9.11 8.67
C ALA A 266 17.28 9.74 7.42
N TRP A 267 16.24 9.13 6.90
CA TRP A 267 15.49 9.64 5.75
C TRP A 267 14.04 9.18 5.83
N ILE A 268 13.17 9.94 5.18
CA ILE A 268 11.80 9.53 4.93
C ILE A 268 11.49 9.66 3.45
N SER A 269 10.63 8.80 2.93
CA SER A 269 10.04 8.94 1.60
C SER A 269 8.52 8.99 1.70
N TRP A 270 7.89 9.61 0.71
CA TRP A 270 6.44 9.80 0.71
C TRP A 270 5.87 9.79 -0.72
N VAL A 271 4.55 9.67 -0.78
CA VAL A 271 3.74 9.84 -1.98
C VAL A 271 2.61 10.82 -1.70
N HIS A 272 2.19 11.54 -2.73
CA HIS A 272 1.08 12.46 -2.67
C HIS A 272 -0.21 11.76 -3.08
N ASP A 273 -1.21 11.80 -2.21
CA ASP A 273 -2.58 11.39 -2.51
C ASP A 273 -3.46 12.64 -2.59
N PHE A 274 -3.64 13.14 -3.81
CA PHE A 274 -4.44 14.34 -4.06
C PHE A 274 -5.94 14.10 -3.92
N ASP A 275 -6.41 12.87 -4.11
CA ASP A 275 -7.82 12.52 -3.99
C ASP A 275 -8.27 12.61 -2.52
N THR A 276 -7.49 12.04 -1.61
CA THR A 276 -7.77 12.12 -0.17
C THR A 276 -7.13 13.33 0.51
N ARG A 277 -6.34 14.11 -0.23
CA ARG A 277 -5.55 15.27 0.25
C ARG A 277 -4.57 14.91 1.37
N ARG A 278 -3.89 13.77 1.23
CA ARG A 278 -2.92 13.23 2.20
C ARG A 278 -1.52 13.14 1.60
N LEU A 279 -0.51 13.43 2.41
CA LEU A 279 0.87 13.05 2.15
C LEU A 279 1.13 11.75 2.91
N CYS A 280 1.29 10.65 2.20
CA CYS A 280 1.44 9.34 2.82
C CYS A 280 2.93 8.99 2.91
N ILE A 281 3.44 8.87 4.13
CA ILE A 281 4.81 8.43 4.36
C ILE A 281 4.91 6.95 3.96
N THR A 282 5.75 6.70 2.97
CA THR A 282 6.00 5.34 2.48
C THR A 282 7.00 4.64 3.34
N ARG A 283 8.11 5.29 3.71
CA ARG A 283 9.18 4.72 4.52
C ARG A 283 9.76 5.75 5.47
N ILE A 284 10.04 5.32 6.70
CA ILE A 284 10.89 6.04 7.67
C ILE A 284 12.09 5.16 8.00
N PHE A 285 13.27 5.64 7.69
CA PHE A 285 14.53 5.02 8.06
C PHE A 285 15.30 5.94 9.01
N ALA A 286 15.76 5.38 10.11
CA ALA A 286 16.76 5.98 10.98
C ALA A 286 17.80 4.90 11.28
N VAL A 287 19.08 5.20 11.40
CA VAL A 287 20.09 4.15 11.69
C VAL A 287 19.86 3.48 13.05
N ARG A 288 19.40 4.24 14.06
CA ARG A 288 19.04 3.74 15.40
C ARG A 288 17.53 3.73 15.58
N ARG A 289 17.03 2.88 16.48
CA ARG A 289 15.62 2.81 16.87
C ARG A 289 15.25 3.78 17.99
N ASP A 290 16.26 4.38 18.64
CA ASP A 290 16.10 5.31 19.74
C ASP A 290 17.24 6.35 19.74
N GLY A 291 17.02 7.49 20.39
CA GLY A 291 17.99 8.59 20.52
C GLY A 291 18.23 9.35 19.21
N MET A 292 17.28 9.31 18.28
CA MET A 292 17.29 10.07 17.01
C MET A 292 16.04 10.94 16.84
N GLU A 293 15.34 11.24 17.94
CA GLU A 293 14.10 12.03 17.96
C GLU A 293 14.26 13.39 17.30
N ASP A 294 15.34 14.12 17.58
CA ASP A 294 15.58 15.45 17.01
C ASP A 294 15.70 15.41 15.48
N ILE A 295 16.39 14.39 14.96
CA ILE A 295 16.57 14.21 13.51
C ILE A 295 15.24 13.78 12.89
N VAL A 296 14.56 12.80 13.46
CA VAL A 296 13.25 12.35 12.96
C VAL A 296 12.24 13.49 12.98
N ARG A 297 12.27 14.35 14.01
CA ARG A 297 11.45 15.56 14.06
C ARG A 297 11.72 16.49 12.88
N SER A 298 12.98 16.77 12.55
CA SER A 298 13.31 17.58 11.36
C SER A 298 12.81 16.94 10.06
N LEU A 299 12.89 15.61 9.93
CA LEU A 299 12.32 14.90 8.77
C LEU A 299 10.78 15.05 8.72
N LEU A 300 10.09 14.91 9.86
CA LEU A 300 8.64 15.09 9.95
C LEU A 300 8.22 16.53 9.65
N MET A 301 8.98 17.53 10.10
CA MET A 301 8.77 18.92 9.73
C MET A 301 8.83 19.11 8.22
N ALA A 302 9.83 18.54 7.53
CA ALA A 302 9.93 18.60 6.08
C ALA A 302 8.73 17.95 5.36
N ALA A 303 8.17 16.85 5.89
CA ALA A 303 6.93 16.27 5.37
C ALA A 303 5.72 17.21 5.57
N VAL A 304 5.61 17.87 6.72
CA VAL A 304 4.55 18.87 6.99
C VAL A 304 4.66 20.05 6.02
N VAL A 305 5.87 20.53 5.77
CA VAL A 305 6.15 21.62 4.81
C VAL A 305 5.74 21.20 3.39
N GLU A 306 6.17 20.03 2.93
CA GLU A 306 5.77 19.50 1.62
C GLU A 306 4.25 19.39 1.50
N ALA A 307 3.58 18.83 2.52
CA ALA A 307 2.12 18.71 2.53
C ALA A 307 1.45 20.09 2.39
N SER A 308 1.94 21.10 3.09
CA SER A 308 1.43 22.47 3.01
C SER A 308 1.63 23.07 1.62
N VAL A 309 2.84 22.95 1.05
CA VAL A 309 3.17 23.48 -0.28
C VAL A 309 2.34 22.82 -1.38
N CYS A 310 2.07 21.51 -1.26
CA CYS A 310 1.21 20.75 -2.17
C CYS A 310 -0.30 20.98 -1.94
N GLY A 311 -0.71 21.77 -0.94
CA GLY A 311 -2.12 21.99 -0.61
C GLY A 311 -2.83 20.76 -0.02
N LEU A 312 -2.07 19.81 0.53
CA LEU A 312 -2.57 18.65 1.25
C LEU A 312 -2.98 19.07 2.67
N ARG A 313 -3.81 18.25 3.33
CA ARG A 313 -4.38 18.55 4.65
C ARG A 313 -3.80 17.73 5.79
N GLN A 314 -3.06 16.67 5.45
CA GLN A 314 -2.66 15.67 6.43
C GLN A 314 -1.39 14.96 5.98
N VAL A 315 -0.47 14.71 6.90
CA VAL A 315 0.60 13.72 6.76
C VAL A 315 0.18 12.45 7.48
N VAL A 316 0.28 11.30 6.82
CA VAL A 316 -0.13 10.00 7.34
C VAL A 316 1.06 9.05 7.40
N ILE A 317 1.26 8.44 8.58
CA ILE A 317 2.31 7.46 8.83
C ILE A 317 1.66 6.18 9.36
N TRP A 318 1.92 5.06 8.69
CA TRP A 318 1.45 3.74 9.12
C TRP A 318 2.51 3.06 9.98
N GLU A 319 2.07 2.37 11.04
CA GLU A 319 2.94 1.71 12.03
C GLU A 319 4.12 2.59 12.48
N PRO A 320 3.84 3.79 13.03
CA PRO A 320 4.90 4.67 13.54
C PRO A 320 5.67 3.94 14.67
N SER A 321 7.00 4.04 14.66
CA SER A 321 7.78 3.61 15.82
C SER A 321 7.59 4.58 16.99
N ASP A 322 7.89 4.12 18.21
CA ASP A 322 7.80 4.97 19.40
C ASP A 322 8.62 6.27 19.27
N GLN A 323 9.79 6.19 18.63
CA GLN A 323 10.63 7.35 18.36
C GLN A 323 9.94 8.36 17.42
N VAL A 324 9.20 7.87 16.40
CA VAL A 324 8.40 8.73 15.50
C VAL A 324 7.24 9.37 16.26
N VAL A 325 6.57 8.63 17.13
CA VAL A 325 5.49 9.15 17.99
C VAL A 325 6.04 10.26 18.89
N ARG A 326 7.13 10.02 19.61
CA ARG A 326 7.79 11.03 20.47
C ARG A 326 8.22 12.26 19.68
N ALA A 327 8.88 12.08 18.53
CA ALA A 327 9.31 13.18 17.68
C ALA A 327 8.14 14.02 17.14
N SER A 328 6.98 13.40 16.90
CA SER A 328 5.79 14.10 16.41
C SER A 328 5.07 14.91 17.49
N ALA A 329 5.16 14.51 18.76
CA ALA A 329 4.39 15.11 19.84
C ALA A 329 4.70 16.61 20.07
N VAL A 330 5.89 17.07 19.66
CA VAL A 330 6.33 18.47 19.81
C VAL A 330 6.05 19.34 18.57
N LEU A 331 5.50 18.76 17.50
CA LEU A 331 5.21 19.51 16.27
C LEU A 331 4.14 20.61 16.45
N PRO A 332 3.05 20.42 17.24
CA PRO A 332 2.08 21.49 17.48
C PRO A 332 2.73 22.78 18.01
N ASP A 333 3.61 22.66 19.00
CA ASP A 333 4.33 23.79 19.58
C ASP A 333 5.23 24.49 18.55
N LEU A 334 5.94 23.71 17.72
CA LEU A 334 6.86 24.24 16.69
C LEU A 334 6.15 25.00 15.58
N PHE A 335 4.91 24.64 15.27
CA PHE A 335 4.10 25.27 14.24
C PHE A 335 3.04 26.23 14.81
N CYS A 336 3.17 26.66 16.06
CA CYS A 336 2.25 27.57 16.74
C CYS A 336 0.77 27.11 16.61
N ASP A 337 0.50 25.84 16.91
CA ASP A 337 -0.80 25.17 16.76
C ASP A 337 -1.35 25.08 15.32
N GLY A 338 -0.56 25.46 14.33
CA GLY A 338 -0.88 25.30 12.91
C GLY A 338 -1.01 23.84 12.46
N VAL A 339 -0.53 22.92 13.30
CA VAL A 339 -0.72 21.47 13.14
C VAL A 339 -1.27 20.82 14.40
N SER A 340 -1.94 19.69 14.24
CA SER A 340 -2.31 18.80 15.35
C SER A 340 -1.89 17.37 15.05
N VAL A 341 -1.65 16.58 16.10
CA VAL A 341 -1.18 15.20 15.98
C VAL A 341 -2.16 14.27 16.66
N SER A 342 -2.49 13.16 16.00
CA SER A 342 -3.30 12.08 16.56
C SER A 342 -2.71 10.72 16.23
N GLN A 343 -2.84 9.79 17.15
CA GLN A 343 -2.48 8.39 16.97
C GLN A 343 -3.69 7.52 17.27
N GLY A 344 -3.88 6.44 16.52
CA GLY A 344 -4.94 5.49 16.77
C GLY A 344 -4.84 4.23 15.94
N GLU A 345 -5.84 3.37 16.09
CA GLU A 345 -6.01 2.21 15.21
C GLU A 345 -6.31 2.65 13.78
N ARG A 346 -5.69 1.96 12.83
CA ARG A 346 -5.86 2.21 11.41
C ARG A 346 -7.00 1.34 10.87
N MET A 347 -8.02 2.01 10.32
CA MET A 347 -9.22 1.38 9.78
C MET A 347 -9.20 1.29 8.24
N GLU A 348 -8.10 1.63 7.59
CA GLU A 348 -7.91 1.55 6.15
C GLU A 348 -6.72 0.64 5.84
N MET A 349 -6.84 -0.19 4.80
CA MET A 349 -5.73 -1.03 4.31
C MET A 349 -5.05 -1.85 5.42
N VAL A 350 -5.83 -2.47 6.31
CA VAL A 350 -5.31 -3.37 7.34
C VAL A 350 -4.67 -4.59 6.66
N PRO A 351 -3.40 -4.92 6.93
CA PRO A 351 -2.77 -6.10 6.38
C PRO A 351 -3.36 -7.36 7.01
N CYS A 352 -3.78 -8.31 6.16
CA CYS A 352 -4.23 -9.63 6.58
C CYS A 352 -3.28 -10.68 6.00
N LEU A 353 -2.59 -11.41 6.87
CA LEU A 353 -1.50 -12.30 6.51
C LEU A 353 -1.93 -13.77 6.60
N ARG A 354 -1.53 -14.57 5.61
CA ARG A 354 -1.71 -16.02 5.60
C ARG A 354 -0.41 -16.74 5.25
N TRP A 355 -0.03 -17.72 6.05
CA TRP A 355 1.08 -18.61 5.75
C TRP A 355 0.72 -19.60 4.62
N LYS A 356 1.71 -19.96 3.79
CA LYS A 356 1.53 -21.02 2.78
C LYS A 356 1.09 -22.33 3.45
N GLY A 357 0.16 -23.05 2.83
CA GLY A 357 -0.43 -24.26 3.39
C GLY A 357 -1.47 -23.99 4.49
N GLY A 358 -1.69 -22.73 4.87
CA GLY A 358 -2.63 -22.37 5.94
C GLY A 358 -2.14 -22.72 7.34
N GLU A 359 -0.81 -22.83 7.52
CA GLU A 359 -0.21 -23.04 8.84
C GLU A 359 -0.61 -21.92 9.80
N ASP A 360 -1.04 -22.30 10.99
CA ASP A 360 -1.32 -21.33 12.05
C ASP A 360 -0.03 -21.01 12.79
N LYS A 361 0.49 -19.80 12.58
CA LYS A 361 1.70 -19.28 13.22
C LYS A 361 1.37 -18.00 13.96
N ASP A 362 1.98 -17.82 15.12
CA ASP A 362 2.04 -16.50 15.78
C ASP A 362 3.05 -15.63 15.01
N VAL A 363 2.52 -14.86 14.06
CA VAL A 363 3.30 -14.01 13.15
C VAL A 363 3.17 -12.56 13.53
N VAL A 364 4.29 -11.85 13.55
CA VAL A 364 4.35 -10.39 13.65
C VAL A 364 4.86 -9.83 12.34
N MET A 365 4.04 -8.98 11.71
CA MET A 365 4.45 -8.23 10.53
C MET A 365 5.14 -6.93 10.97
N GLU A 366 6.45 -6.87 10.77
CA GLU A 366 7.29 -5.73 11.14
C GLU A 366 7.25 -4.65 10.06
N GLU A 367 7.20 -3.39 10.51
CA GLU A 367 7.33 -2.20 9.66
C GLU A 367 6.40 -2.24 8.42
N SER A 368 5.12 -2.62 8.61
CA SER A 368 4.09 -2.71 7.55
C SER A 368 3.59 -1.35 7.06
N GLN A 369 4.52 -0.47 6.72
CA GLN A 369 4.28 0.86 6.19
C GLN A 369 3.65 0.81 4.79
N LEU A 370 3.22 1.96 4.27
CA LEU A 370 2.48 2.05 3.01
C LEU A 370 3.17 1.35 1.83
N TYR A 371 4.51 1.30 1.81
CA TYR A 371 5.24 0.64 0.72
C TYR A 371 4.89 -0.86 0.57
N GLY A 372 4.43 -1.50 1.65
CA GLY A 372 4.00 -2.90 1.65
C GLY A 372 2.67 -3.13 0.93
N SER A 373 1.86 -2.08 0.77
CA SER A 373 0.66 -2.09 -0.06
C SER A 373 1.02 -1.82 -1.52
N SER A 374 0.22 -2.34 -2.45
CA SER A 374 0.33 -2.04 -3.89
C SER A 374 -0.45 -0.77 -4.23
#